data_AF-A0AAW1BZT8-F1
#
_entry.id   AF-A0AAW1BZT8-F1
#
_cell.length_a   1.000
_cell.length_b   1.000
_cell.length_c   1.000
_cell.angle_alpha   90.00
_cell.angle_beta   90.00
_cell.angle_gamma   90.00
#
_symmetry.space_group_name_H-M   'P 1'
#
loop_
_entity.id
_entity.type
_entity.pdbx_description
1 polymer ?
#
loop_
_entity_poly.entity_id
_entity_poly.type
_entity_poly.pdbx_seq_one_letter_code
_entity_poly.pdbx_strand_id
1 'polypeptide(L)'
;MALAIEELKMKTRVWEIVERQLEDENDVIRKQAVITLGVLGIRHTSVFLALLEMLEVDTNEAVRIQVIRTFSTLGIDNINVKKSLKKKKQGGGILGRESSKALEILDRRSEVQKELMLHSFIIQ
;
A
#
# COMPACT_ATOMS: atom_id res chain seq x y z
N MET A 1 14.50 -26.78 8.49
CA MET A 1 14.75 -26.46 7.06
C MET A 1 13.54 -26.71 6.17
N ALA A 2 12.85 -27.86 6.24
CA ALA A 2 11.67 -28.14 5.40
C ALA A 2 10.54 -27.09 5.52
N LEU A 3 10.17 -26.71 6.75
CA LEU A 3 9.11 -25.70 7.00
C LEU A 3 9.43 -24.33 6.40
N ALA A 4 10.68 -23.87 6.51
CA ALA A 4 11.10 -22.59 5.94
C ALA A 4 11.04 -22.59 4.41
N ILE A 5 11.38 -23.71 3.76
CA ILE A 5 11.27 -23.87 2.31
C ILE A 5 9.80 -23.85 1.88
N GLU A 6 8.93 -24.51 2.63
CA GLU A 6 7.49 -24.52 2.36
C GLU A 6 6.88 -23.12 2.52
N GLU A 7 7.24 -22.39 3.58
CA GLU A 7 6.80 -21.01 3.80
C GLU A 7 7.21 -20.08 2.64
N LEU A 8 8.46 -20.19 2.17
CA LEU A 8 8.93 -19.39 1.03
C LEU A 8 8.17 -19.74 -0.25
N LYS A 9 7.93 -21.02 -0.54
CA LYS A 9 7.12 -21.45 -1.68
C LYS A 9 5.69 -20.91 -1.62
N MET A 10 5.08 -20.92 -0.45
CA MET A 10 3.74 -20.34 -0.25
C MET A 10 3.75 -18.84 -0.52
N LYS A 11 4.74 -18.09 0.00
CA LYS A 11 4.88 -16.65 -0.25
C LYS A 11 5.03 -16.34 -1.74
N THR A 12 5.88 -17.08 -2.46
CA THR A 12 6.07 -16.92 -3.90
C THR A 12 4.77 -17.20 -4.67
N ARG A 13 4.09 -18.30 -4.37
CA ARG A 13 2.84 -18.66 -5.05
C ARG A 13 1.73 -17.64 -4.80
N VAL A 14 1.63 -17.14 -3.58
CA VAL A 14 0.68 -16.07 -3.24
C VAL A 14 0.99 -14.81 -4.05
N TRP A 15 2.27 -14.44 -4.17
CA TRP A 15 2.67 -13.31 -5.00
C TRP A 15 2.25 -13.47 -6.46
N GLU A 16 2.56 -14.60 -7.10
CA GLU A 16 2.20 -14.87 -8.52
C GLU A 16 0.68 -14.84 -8.78
N ILE A 17 -0.12 -15.25 -7.78
CA ILE A 17 -1.58 -15.18 -7.87
C ILE A 17 -2.04 -13.73 -7.76
N VAL A 18 -1.55 -13.00 -6.75
CA VAL A 18 -1.94 -11.62 -6.51
C VAL A 18 -1.52 -10.72 -7.65
N GLU A 19 -0.31 -10.88 -8.18
CA GLU A 19 0.21 -10.11 -9.33
C GLU A 19 -0.73 -10.21 -10.53
N ARG A 20 -1.13 -11.43 -10.91
CA ARG A 20 -2.12 -11.63 -11.99
C ARG A 20 -3.48 -11.01 -11.69
N GLN A 21 -3.93 -11.08 -10.44
CA GLN A 21 -5.24 -10.53 -10.05
C GLN A 21 -5.26 -9.00 -10.03
N LEU A 22 -4.12 -8.32 -9.91
CA LEU A 22 -4.05 -6.85 -10.02
C LEU A 22 -4.39 -6.37 -11.43
N GLU A 23 -4.22 -7.21 -12.44
CA GLU A 23 -4.46 -6.90 -13.85
C GLU A 23 -5.79 -7.48 -14.38
N ASP A 24 -6.58 -8.12 -13.52
CA ASP A 24 -7.84 -8.77 -13.91
C ASP A 24 -8.86 -7.76 -14.45
N GLU A 25 -9.62 -8.13 -15.48
CA GLU A 25 -10.66 -7.25 -16.05
C GLU A 25 -11.75 -6.89 -15.03
N ASN A 26 -12.03 -7.79 -14.08
CA ASN A 26 -13.03 -7.60 -13.04
C ASN A 26 -12.50 -6.76 -11.87
N ASP A 27 -13.12 -5.61 -11.61
CA ASP A 27 -12.72 -4.71 -10.54
C ASP A 27 -12.82 -5.31 -9.14
N VAL A 28 -13.72 -6.27 -8.93
CA VAL A 28 -13.86 -6.98 -7.66
C VAL A 28 -12.61 -7.82 -7.39
N ILE A 29 -12.07 -8.47 -8.42
CA ILE A 29 -10.85 -9.28 -8.33
C ILE A 29 -9.64 -8.38 -8.05
N ARG A 30 -9.49 -7.29 -8.81
CA ARG A 30 -8.42 -6.31 -8.57
C ARG A 30 -8.47 -5.72 -7.15
N LYS A 31 -9.65 -5.33 -6.67
CA LYS A 31 -9.83 -4.83 -5.30
C LYS A 31 -9.42 -5.87 -4.26
N GLN A 32 -9.76 -7.14 -4.48
CA GLN A 32 -9.41 -8.23 -3.57
C GLN A 32 -7.90 -8.50 -3.55
N ALA A 33 -7.22 -8.39 -4.69
CA ALA A 33 -5.76 -8.46 -4.78
C ALA A 33 -5.10 -7.36 -3.93
N VAL A 34 -5.57 -6.11 -4.07
CA VAL A 34 -5.07 -4.98 -3.28
C VAL A 34 -5.32 -5.18 -1.77
N ILE A 35 -6.49 -5.69 -1.36
CA ILE A 35 -6.76 -6.05 0.04
C ILE A 35 -5.75 -7.08 0.54
N THR A 36 -5.52 -8.13 -0.26
CA THR A 36 -4.62 -9.24 0.10
C THR A 36 -3.20 -8.75 0.34
N LEU A 37 -2.69 -7.84 -0.50
CA LEU A 37 -1.38 -7.21 -0.29
C LEU A 37 -1.30 -6.50 1.06
N GLY A 38 -2.32 -5.71 1.39
CA GLY A 38 -2.39 -4.98 2.65
C GLY A 38 -2.45 -5.90 3.87
N VAL A 39 -3.28 -6.94 3.82
CA VAL A 39 -3.45 -7.92 4.92
C VAL A 39 -2.18 -8.72 5.16
N LEU A 40 -1.51 -9.16 4.10
CA LEU A 40 -0.31 -9.98 4.18
C LEU A 40 0.97 -9.16 4.39
N GLY A 41 0.88 -7.83 4.39
CA GLY A 41 2.04 -6.96 4.59
C GLY A 41 3.07 -7.00 3.46
N ILE A 42 2.66 -7.36 2.24
CA ILE A 42 3.58 -7.54 1.10
C ILE A 42 3.99 -6.15 0.56
N ARG A 43 5.30 -5.89 0.53
CA ARG A 43 5.88 -4.56 0.25
C ARG A 43 7.02 -4.56 -0.77
N HIS A 44 7.01 -5.47 -1.74
CA HIS A 44 8.03 -5.50 -2.78
C HIS A 44 7.99 -4.25 -3.66
N THR A 45 9.09 -3.93 -4.34
CA THR A 45 9.15 -2.78 -5.27
C THR A 45 8.10 -2.88 -6.38
N SER A 46 7.85 -4.09 -6.90
CA SER A 46 6.79 -4.35 -7.87
C SER A 46 5.41 -3.97 -7.34
N VAL A 47 5.10 -4.35 -6.09
CA VAL A 47 3.85 -3.95 -5.39
C VAL A 47 3.72 -2.44 -5.33
N PHE A 48 4.79 -1.74 -4.95
CA PHE A 48 4.76 -0.28 -4.90
C PHE A 48 4.42 0.35 -6.26
N LEU A 49 5.06 -0.13 -7.33
CA LEU A 49 4.81 0.38 -8.69
C LEU A 49 3.39 0.08 -9.16
N ALA A 50 2.93 -1.17 -9.00
CA ALA A 50 1.59 -1.58 -9.39
C ALA A 50 0.51 -0.79 -8.63
N LEU A 51 0.63 -0.65 -7.30
CA LEU A 51 -0.32 0.13 -6.51
C LEU A 51 -0.31 1.62 -6.93
N LEU A 52 0.85 2.20 -7.21
CA LEU A 52 0.92 3.59 -7.64
C LEU A 52 0.25 3.78 -9.02
N GLU A 53 0.48 2.87 -9.95
CA GLU A 53 -0.18 2.87 -11.26
C GLU A 53 -1.70 2.73 -11.11
N MET A 54 -2.19 1.73 -10.37
CA MET A 54 -3.62 1.54 -10.12
C MET A 54 -4.25 2.79 -9.49
N LEU A 55 -3.55 3.46 -8.57
CA LEU A 55 -4.06 4.70 -7.98
C LEU A 55 -4.25 5.82 -9.04
N GLU A 56 -3.41 5.87 -10.06
CA GLU A 56 -3.51 6.88 -11.12
C GLU A 56 -4.49 6.51 -12.22
N VAL A 57 -4.54 5.25 -12.65
CA VAL A 57 -5.21 4.87 -13.91
C VAL A 57 -6.28 3.79 -13.79
N ASP A 58 -6.47 3.13 -12.65
CA ASP A 58 -7.56 2.14 -12.53
C ASP A 58 -8.91 2.82 -12.76
N THR A 59 -9.75 2.23 -13.61
CA THR A 59 -11.03 2.82 -14.02
C THR A 59 -12.05 2.81 -12.89
N ASN A 60 -11.95 1.88 -11.94
CA ASN A 60 -12.90 1.71 -10.86
C ASN A 60 -12.48 2.50 -9.61
N GLU A 61 -13.36 3.42 -9.17
CA GLU A 61 -13.08 4.25 -7.99
C GLU A 61 -12.91 3.45 -6.69
N ALA A 62 -13.66 2.36 -6.52
CA ALA A 62 -13.55 1.52 -5.32
C ALA A 62 -12.20 0.82 -5.23
N VAL A 63 -11.61 0.43 -6.38
CA VAL A 63 -10.24 -0.09 -6.43
C VAL A 63 -9.25 1.00 -6.02
N ARG A 64 -9.34 2.21 -6.60
CA ARG A 64 -8.46 3.34 -6.23
C ARG A 64 -8.56 3.70 -4.74
N ILE A 65 -9.76 3.69 -4.15
CA ILE A 65 -9.95 3.88 -2.70
C ILE A 65 -9.23 2.80 -1.91
N GLN A 66 -9.34 1.54 -2.32
CA GLN A 66 -8.69 0.43 -1.63
C GLN A 66 -7.16 0.51 -1.72
N VAL A 67 -6.62 1.02 -2.83
CA VAL A 67 -5.18 1.31 -2.97
C VAL A 67 -4.71 2.36 -1.96
N ILE A 68 -5.45 3.47 -1.80
CA ILE A 68 -5.14 4.52 -0.81
C ILE A 68 -5.07 3.94 0.61
N ARG A 69 -6.05 3.11 0.97
CA ARG A 69 -6.07 2.42 2.27
C ARG A 69 -4.87 1.51 2.44
N THR A 70 -4.50 0.79 1.39
CA THR A 70 -3.38 -0.15 1.40
C THR A 70 -2.04 0.55 1.58
N PHE A 71 -1.83 1.72 0.95
CA PHE A 71 -0.63 2.53 1.23
C PHE A 71 -0.49 2.88 2.72
N SER A 72 -1.60 3.21 3.38
CA SER A 72 -1.64 3.53 4.80
C SER A 72 -1.35 2.30 5.67
N THR A 73 -2.00 1.17 5.37
CA THR A 73 -1.80 -0.11 6.05
C THR A 73 -0.33 -0.54 6.00
N LEU A 74 0.24 -0.56 4.80
CA LEU A 74 1.62 -0.97 4.55
C LEU A 74 2.66 0.06 5.04
N GLY A 75 2.23 1.29 5.36
CA GLY A 75 3.13 2.36 5.80
C GLY A 75 4.09 2.81 4.70
N ILE A 76 3.62 2.87 3.46
CA ILE A 76 4.44 3.27 2.31
C ILE A 76 4.56 4.81 2.31
N ASP A 77 5.49 5.30 3.12
CA ASP A 77 5.84 6.73 3.17
C ASP A 77 6.84 7.07 2.05
N ASN A 78 6.34 7.21 0.84
CA ASN A 78 7.12 7.57 -0.35
C ASN A 78 6.67 8.92 -0.92
N ILE A 79 7.63 9.71 -1.42
CA ILE A 79 7.36 11.05 -1.96
C ILE A 79 6.35 11.04 -3.13
N ASN A 80 6.37 10.02 -3.99
CA ASN A 80 5.45 9.91 -5.13
C ASN A 80 4.05 9.56 -4.66
N VAL A 81 3.92 8.67 -3.67
CA VAL A 81 2.64 8.36 -3.01
C VAL A 81 2.08 9.61 -2.34
N LYS A 82 2.88 10.33 -1.55
CA LYS A 82 2.45 11.59 -0.93
C LYS A 82 2.01 12.64 -1.94
N LYS A 83 2.73 12.81 -3.05
CA LYS A 83 2.34 13.72 -4.14
C LYS A 83 0.99 13.31 -4.76
N SER A 84 0.82 12.03 -5.07
CA SER A 84 -0.42 11.49 -5.61
C SER A 84 -1.62 11.72 -4.67
N LEU A 85 -1.47 11.37 -3.40
CA LEU A 85 -2.49 11.56 -2.38
C LEU A 85 -2.85 13.04 -2.18
N LYS A 86 -1.86 13.95 -2.19
CA LYS A 86 -2.10 15.40 -2.09
C LYS A 86 -2.92 15.92 -3.27
N LYS A 87 -2.59 15.50 -4.50
CA LYS A 87 -3.37 15.85 -5.71
C LYS A 87 -4.82 15.35 -5.59
N LYS A 88 -5.01 14.12 -5.15
CA LYS A 88 -6.35 13.51 -4.98
C LYS A 88 -7.14 14.16 -3.84
N LYS A 89 -6.48 14.55 -2.75
CA LYS A 89 -7.07 15.34 -1.67
C LYS A 89 -7.69 16.66 -2.18
N GLN A 90 -7.00 17.36 -3.07
CA GLN A 90 -7.49 18.61 -3.67
C GLN A 90 -8.74 18.42 -4.55
N GLY A 91 -8.90 17.24 -5.16
CA GLY A 91 -10.09 16.91 -5.95
C GLY A 91 -11.36 16.67 -5.14
N GLY A 92 -11.27 16.55 -3.80
CA GLY A 92 -12.42 16.33 -2.93
C GLY A 92 -13.07 14.94 -3.08
N GLY A 93 -14.37 14.84 -2.80
CA GLY A 93 -15.11 13.58 -2.92
C GLY A 93 -14.70 12.50 -1.92
N ILE A 94 -14.94 11.23 -2.25
CA ILE A 94 -14.55 10.10 -1.40
C ILE A 94 -13.04 9.89 -1.48
N LEU A 95 -12.46 9.89 -2.68
CA LEU A 95 -11.01 9.76 -2.88
C LEU A 95 -10.22 10.82 -2.12
N GLY A 96 -10.67 12.07 -2.10
CA GLY A 96 -9.98 13.14 -1.38
C GLY A 96 -10.03 12.96 0.14
N ARG A 97 -11.17 12.51 0.68
CA ARG A 97 -11.31 12.18 2.12
C ARG A 97 -10.41 11.02 2.51
N GLU A 98 -10.41 9.94 1.74
CA GLU A 98 -9.53 8.79 1.99
C GLU A 98 -8.05 9.16 1.84
N SER A 99 -7.71 10.04 0.88
CA SER A 99 -6.34 10.55 0.72
C SER A 99 -5.89 11.40 1.90
N SER A 100 -6.77 12.23 2.48
CA SER A 100 -6.44 13.01 3.68
C SER A 100 -6.13 12.09 4.86
N LYS A 101 -6.99 11.09 5.12
CA LYS A 101 -6.77 10.10 6.19
C LYS A 101 -5.45 9.36 5.99
N ALA A 102 -5.16 8.95 4.76
CA ALA A 102 -3.92 8.25 4.44
C ALA A 102 -2.68 9.09 4.72
N LEU A 103 -2.69 10.36 4.32
CA LEU A 103 -1.60 11.30 4.60
C LEU A 103 -1.39 11.47 6.11
N GLU A 104 -2.46 11.67 6.88
CA GLU A 104 -2.40 11.81 8.34
C GLU A 104 -1.78 10.58 9.01
N ILE A 105 -2.15 9.37 8.57
CA ILE A 105 -1.58 8.10 9.10
C ILE A 105 -0.09 8.00 8.77
N LEU A 106 0.29 8.29 7.52
CA LEU A 106 1.69 8.18 7.08
C LEU A 106 2.57 9.22 7.77
N ASP A 107 2.10 10.46 7.89
CA ASP A 107 2.85 11.54 8.57
C ASP A 107 3.06 11.20 10.05
N ARG A 108 2.02 10.76 10.77
CA ARG A 108 2.15 10.32 12.16
C ARG A 108 3.13 9.15 12.31
N ARG A 109 3.10 8.16 11.42
CA ARG A 109 4.05 7.05 11.45
C ARG A 109 5.50 7.54 11.26
N SER A 110 5.71 8.50 10.37
CA SER A 110 7.03 9.08 10.11
C SER A 110 7.58 9.84 11.32
N GLU A 111 6.71 10.55 12.05
CA GLU A 111 7.06 11.28 13.28
C GLU A 111 7.48 10.30 14.39
N VAL A 112 6.65 9.29 14.66
CA VAL A 112 6.96 8.26 15.66
C VAL A 112 8.28 7.53 15.34
N GLN A 113 8.55 7.23 14.06
CA GLN A 113 9.82 6.60 13.67
C GLN A 113 11.04 7.49 13.93
N LYS A 114 10.92 8.81 13.70
CA LYS A 114 11.99 9.77 14.01
C LYS A 114 12.22 9.87 15.50
N GLU A 115 11.17 9.95 16.31
CA GLU A 115 11.27 9.98 17.77
C GLU A 115 11.97 8.74 18.31
N LEU A 116 11.58 7.55 17.85
CA LEU A 116 12.22 6.29 18.23
C LEU A 116 13.70 6.25 17.84
N MET A 117 14.05 6.73 16.65
CA MET A 117 15.45 6.86 16.25
C MET A 117 16.23 7.78 17.18
N LEU A 118 15.71 8.97 17.49
CA LEU A 118 16.35 9.91 18.41
C LEU A 118 16.58 9.30 19.80
N HIS A 119 15.60 8.57 20.34
CA HIS A 119 15.76 7.87 21.62
C HIS A 119 16.85 6.79 21.57
N SER A 120 16.98 6.07 20.45
CA SER A 120 18.03 5.05 20.29
C SER A 120 19.45 5.62 20.33
N PHE A 121 19.65 6.88 19.91
CA PHE A 121 20.94 7.56 19.97
C PHE A 121 21.28 8.14 21.35
N ILE A 122 20.28 8.41 22.20
CA ILE A 122 20.49 8.98 23.54
C ILE A 122 20.86 7.90 24.57
N ILE A 123 20.51 6.64 24.30
CA ILE A 123 20.73 5.49 25.21
C ILE A 123 22.02 4.72 24.86
N GLN A 124 22.77 5.14 23.84
CA GLN A 124 24.11 4.65 23.49
C GLN A 124 25.20 5.56 24.05
#